data_AF-Q22117-F1
#
_entry.id   AF-Q22117-F1
#
_cell.length_a   1.000
_cell.length_b   1.000
_cell.length_c   1.000
_cell.angle_alpha   90.00
_cell.angle_beta   90.00
_cell.angle_gamma   90.00
#
_symmetry.space_group_name_H-M   'P 1'
#
loop_
_entity.id
_entity.type
_entity.pdbx_description
1 polymer ?
#
loop_
_entity_poly.entity_id
_entity_poly.type
_entity_poly.pdbx_seq_one_letter_code
_entity_poly.pdbx_strand_id
1 'polypeptide(L)'
;MIWYFLLCLHFIFEIVGVLSHLIFLKLVVFQKIMDFYCSISLGLISLSMILMLVTYFLESAVCLSIGSVFEDDQCAEIPIKKIILCIHRFAEAFSLAAQLFFTIERVLSIQFSKIQRTLFFKLFFLAGFVFENGFAISYVYTNVILGGYGLFWLVTFQLAVIANFPFIYYAKRISSSKYKANVTTYSLKRKHNLYNFYEIARSFLYSTAIYMFAQLTCFCILWGAAVTGVMYSVEFHRWFFVISLIWNANLAIFPWIVMLIHRSQRERLNRLWSQIFTKSKVSSKILGMNGKELVTTPTQFDYFNQLQRAWE
;
A
#
# COMPACT_ATOMS: atom_id res chain seq x y z
N MET A 1 -16.28 -8.71 28.08
CA MET A 1 -14.86 -8.32 28.26
C MET A 1 -14.06 -8.43 26.97
N ILE A 2 -14.03 -9.59 26.29
CA ILE A 2 -13.21 -9.78 25.07
C ILE A 2 -13.51 -8.75 23.95
N TRP A 3 -14.77 -8.38 23.73
CA TRP A 3 -15.15 -7.41 22.70
C TRP A 3 -14.60 -6.01 22.94
N TYR A 4 -14.57 -5.54 24.19
CA TYR A 4 -13.94 -4.26 24.53
C TYR A 4 -12.43 -4.30 24.33
N PHE A 5 -11.78 -5.44 24.66
CA PHE A 5 -10.36 -5.62 24.37
C PHE A 5 -10.09 -5.55 22.86
N LEU A 6 -10.89 -6.24 22.05
CA LEU A 6 -10.75 -6.18 20.59
C LEU A 6 -11.05 -4.79 20.02
N LEU A 7 -11.99 -4.04 20.61
CA LEU A 7 -12.26 -2.63 20.26
C LEU A 7 -11.06 -1.73 20.59
N CYS A 8 -10.45 -1.89 21.76
CA CYS A 8 -9.22 -1.16 22.09
C CYS A 8 -8.10 -1.49 21.09
N LEU A 9 -7.95 -2.76 20.72
CA LEU A 9 -6.98 -3.18 19.71
C LEU A 9 -7.27 -2.56 18.34
N HIS A 10 -8.55 -2.43 17.98
CA HIS A 10 -9.01 -1.79 16.76
C HIS A 10 -8.53 -0.32 16.68
N PHE A 11 -8.79 0.47 17.72
CA PHE A 11 -8.32 1.86 17.82
C PHE A 11 -6.79 1.97 17.78
N ILE A 12 -6.09 1.04 18.43
CA ILE A 12 -4.62 0.99 18.37
C ILE A 12 -4.14 0.78 16.94
N PHE A 13 -4.71 -0.18 16.20
CA PHE A 13 -4.33 -0.43 14.81
C PHE A 13 -4.60 0.78 13.91
N GLU A 14 -5.68 1.51 14.12
CA GLU A 14 -6.00 2.72 13.36
C GLU A 14 -5.00 3.84 13.62
N ILE A 15 -4.74 4.15 14.89
CA ILE A 15 -3.78 5.20 15.27
C ILE A 15 -2.38 4.84 14.75
N VAL A 16 -1.93 3.60 14.99
CA VAL A 16 -0.65 3.12 14.49
C VAL A 16 -0.62 3.14 12.97
N GLY A 17 -1.69 2.72 12.30
CA GLY A 17 -1.78 2.71 10.84
C GLY A 17 -1.69 4.10 10.24
N VAL A 18 -2.41 5.09 10.78
CA VAL A 18 -2.33 6.48 10.35
C VAL A 18 -0.90 7.01 10.51
N LEU A 19 -0.28 6.81 11.68
CA LEU A 19 1.11 7.22 11.92
C LEU A 19 2.08 6.52 10.95
N SER A 20 1.86 5.25 10.67
CA SER A 20 2.70 4.45 9.76
C SER A 20 2.64 4.97 8.32
N HIS A 21 1.44 5.33 7.85
CA HIS A 21 1.25 5.95 6.54
C HIS A 21 1.81 7.37 6.47
N LEU A 22 1.73 8.17 7.54
CA LEU A 22 2.37 9.49 7.60
C LEU A 22 3.91 9.39 7.52
N ILE A 23 4.50 8.41 8.23
CA ILE A 23 5.93 8.10 8.11
C ILE A 23 6.25 7.67 6.67
N PHE A 24 5.46 6.79 6.08
CA PHE A 24 5.63 6.35 4.70
C PHE A 24 5.60 7.52 3.70
N LEU A 25 4.60 8.39 3.78
CA LEU A 25 4.51 9.60 2.95
C LEU A 25 5.76 10.47 3.10
N LYS A 26 6.20 10.71 4.34
CA LYS A 26 7.39 11.52 4.62
C LYS A 26 8.68 10.92 4.08
N LEU A 27 8.89 9.61 4.22
CA LEU A 27 10.15 8.96 3.86
C LEU A 27 10.23 8.55 2.40
N VAL A 28 9.10 8.17 1.81
CA VAL A 28 9.06 7.55 0.50
C VAL A 28 8.57 8.54 -0.54
N VAL A 29 7.41 9.16 -0.32
CA VAL A 29 6.75 10.03 -1.30
C VAL A 29 7.41 11.41 -1.39
N PHE A 30 7.61 12.10 -0.26
CA PHE A 30 8.11 13.48 -0.27
C PHE A 30 9.62 13.62 -0.47
N GLN A 31 10.40 12.54 -0.26
CA GLN A 31 11.85 12.59 -0.45
C GLN A 31 12.28 12.52 -1.92
N LYS A 32 11.35 12.42 -2.89
CA LYS A 32 11.62 12.41 -4.35
C LYS A 32 12.69 11.39 -4.76
N ILE A 33 12.77 10.27 -4.03
CA ILE A 33 13.74 9.19 -4.29
C ILE A 33 13.34 8.42 -5.54
N MET A 34 12.04 8.39 -5.82
CA MET A 34 11.43 7.66 -6.91
C MET A 34 10.97 8.63 -8.00
N ASP A 35 10.62 8.08 -9.16
CA ASP A 35 10.00 8.85 -10.23
C ASP A 35 8.77 9.61 -9.72
N PHE A 36 8.50 10.76 -10.33
CA PHE A 36 7.38 11.63 -9.97
C PHE A 36 6.03 10.89 -9.95
N TYR A 37 5.72 10.17 -11.03
CA TYR A 37 4.46 9.41 -11.15
C TYR A 37 4.36 8.29 -10.12
N CYS A 38 5.47 7.59 -9.85
CA CYS A 38 5.54 6.58 -8.79
C CYS A 38 5.19 7.18 -7.43
N SER A 39 5.78 8.34 -7.13
CA SER A 39 5.56 9.04 -5.87
C SER A 39 4.11 9.49 -5.72
N ILE A 40 3.48 9.99 -6.80
CA ILE A 40 2.05 10.35 -6.80
C ILE A 40 1.18 9.12 -6.53
N SER A 41 1.34 8.04 -7.30
CA SER A 41 0.50 6.84 -7.13
C SER A 41 0.65 6.24 -5.73
N LEU A 42 1.86 6.20 -5.18
CA LEU A 42 2.09 5.76 -3.80
C LEU A 42 1.48 6.70 -2.76
N GLY A 43 1.50 8.01 -3.04
CA GLY A 43 0.80 9.01 -2.24
C GLY A 43 -0.70 8.79 -2.24
N LEU A 44 -1.31 8.54 -3.39
CA LEU A 44 -2.74 8.28 -3.55
C LEU A 44 -3.18 7.00 -2.80
N ILE A 45 -2.42 5.92 -2.92
CA ILE A 45 -2.66 4.68 -2.17
C ILE A 45 -2.58 4.97 -0.66
N SER A 46 -1.52 5.65 -0.20
CA SER A 46 -1.34 5.90 1.22
C SER A 46 -2.40 6.86 1.79
N LEU A 47 -2.82 7.88 1.05
CA LEU A 47 -3.84 8.84 1.49
C LEU A 47 -5.22 8.19 1.56
N SER A 48 -5.58 7.34 0.60
CA SER A 48 -6.85 6.59 0.65
C SER A 48 -6.87 5.61 1.82
N MET A 49 -5.76 4.93 2.12
CA MET A 49 -5.66 4.08 3.32
C MET A 49 -5.76 4.87 4.63
N ILE A 50 -5.16 6.06 4.72
CA ILE A 50 -5.37 6.96 5.87
C ILE A 50 -6.86 7.32 6.00
N LEU A 51 -7.51 7.66 4.90
CA LEU A 51 -8.92 8.03 4.89
C LEU A 51 -9.81 6.86 5.37
N MET A 52 -9.51 5.62 4.96
CA MET A 52 -10.19 4.43 5.46
C MET A 52 -10.03 4.25 6.98
N LEU A 53 -8.80 4.39 7.50
CA LEU A 53 -8.53 4.24 8.94
C LEU A 53 -9.24 5.32 9.77
N VAL A 54 -9.20 6.58 9.32
CA VAL A 54 -9.85 7.69 10.02
C VAL A 54 -11.37 7.58 9.97
N THR A 55 -11.94 7.20 8.82
CA THR A 55 -13.39 7.02 8.70
C THR A 55 -13.89 5.87 9.57
N TYR A 56 -13.18 4.74 9.60
CA TYR A 56 -13.56 3.62 10.47
C TYR A 56 -13.40 3.97 11.96
N PHE A 57 -12.34 4.69 12.35
CA PHE A 57 -12.18 5.21 13.71
C PHE A 57 -13.39 6.04 14.12
N LEU A 58 -13.83 6.95 13.24
CA LEU A 58 -14.97 7.82 13.49
C LEU A 58 -16.30 7.04 13.54
N GLU A 59 -16.50 6.06 12.66
CA GLU A 59 -17.68 5.17 12.69
C GLU A 59 -17.76 4.41 14.02
N SER A 60 -16.64 3.84 14.46
CA SER A 60 -16.54 3.11 15.72
C SER A 60 -16.78 4.03 16.92
N ALA A 61 -16.24 5.25 16.89
CA ALA A 61 -16.48 6.25 17.93
C ALA A 61 -17.95 6.69 17.99
N VAL A 62 -18.62 6.83 16.84
CA VAL A 62 -20.06 7.15 16.76
C VAL A 62 -20.90 6.01 17.34
N CYS A 63 -20.64 4.74 16.99
CA CYS A 63 -21.36 3.61 17.60
C CYS A 63 -21.12 3.52 19.11
N LEU A 64 -19.88 3.76 19.56
CA LEU A 64 -19.56 3.77 20.98
C LEU A 64 -20.32 4.87 21.74
N SER A 65 -20.58 6.02 21.11
CA SER A 65 -21.29 7.13 21.74
C SER A 65 -22.75 6.81 22.10
N ILE A 66 -23.38 5.85 21.40
CA ILE A 66 -24.72 5.34 21.74
C ILE A 66 -24.68 4.08 22.62
N GLY A 67 -23.49 3.65 23.06
CA GLY A 67 -23.30 2.49 23.92
C GLY A 67 -23.15 1.15 23.20
N SER A 68 -23.09 1.14 21.86
CA SER A 68 -22.91 -0.09 21.10
C SER A 68 -21.45 -0.32 20.70
N VAL A 69 -20.94 -1.53 20.98
CA VAL A 69 -19.61 -1.97 20.53
C VAL A 69 -19.63 -2.40 19.07
N PHE A 70 -20.81 -2.78 18.57
CA PHE A 70 -20.98 -3.30 17.23
C PHE A 70 -21.74 -2.31 16.36
N GLU A 71 -21.60 -2.46 15.04
CA GLU A 71 -22.50 -1.84 14.08
C GLU A 71 -23.84 -2.58 14.11
N ASP A 72 -24.68 -2.26 15.10
CA ASP A 72 -26.08 -2.68 15.15
C ASP A 72 -26.98 -1.75 14.31
N ASP A 73 -28.24 -2.14 14.15
CA ASP A 73 -29.23 -1.40 13.36
C ASP A 73 -29.40 0.05 13.89
N GLN A 74 -29.34 0.25 15.21
CA GLN A 74 -29.44 1.58 15.82
C GLN A 74 -28.26 2.48 15.42
N CYS A 75 -27.04 1.94 15.44
CA CYS A 75 -25.89 2.69 14.96
C CYS A 75 -26.01 2.97 13.45
N ALA A 76 -26.46 1.99 12.66
CA ALA A 76 -26.59 2.11 11.21
C ALA A 76 -27.55 3.24 10.75
N GLU A 77 -28.57 3.55 11.55
CA GLU A 77 -29.55 4.60 11.25
C GLU A 77 -29.03 6.04 11.47
N ILE A 78 -27.89 6.22 12.15
CA ILE A 78 -27.35 7.56 12.45
C ILE A 78 -26.94 8.27 11.15
N PRO A 79 -27.48 9.46 10.84
CA PRO A 79 -27.20 10.15 9.57
C PRO A 79 -25.72 10.46 9.34
N ILE A 80 -25.01 10.87 10.40
CA ILE A 80 -23.57 11.16 10.34
C ILE A 80 -22.78 9.90 9.98
N LYS A 81 -23.15 8.74 10.52
CA LYS A 81 -22.50 7.47 10.20
C LYS A 81 -22.65 7.13 8.72
N LYS A 82 -23.83 7.34 8.15
CA LYS A 82 -24.06 7.11 6.71
C LYS A 82 -23.14 7.96 5.83
N ILE A 83 -22.87 9.22 6.22
CA ILE A 83 -21.91 10.08 5.52
C ILE A 83 -20.49 9.52 5.63
N ILE A 84 -20.07 9.13 6.84
CA ILE A 84 -18.73 8.58 7.05
C ILE A 84 -18.56 7.27 6.27
N LEU A 85 -19.58 6.41 6.24
CA LEU A 85 -19.62 5.17 5.47
C LEU A 85 -19.44 5.42 3.98
N CYS A 86 -20.09 6.43 3.40
CA CYS A 86 -19.87 6.82 2.01
C CYS A 86 -18.41 7.18 1.74
N ILE A 87 -17.76 7.92 2.65
CA ILE A 87 -16.34 8.30 2.52
C ILE A 87 -15.45 7.06 2.68
N HIS A 88 -15.74 6.18 3.63
CA HIS A 88 -15.00 4.94 3.84
C HIS A 88 -15.04 4.04 2.60
N ARG A 89 -16.23 3.81 2.06
CA ARG A 89 -16.45 2.99 0.86
C ARG A 89 -15.83 3.60 -0.39
N PHE A 90 -15.87 4.94 -0.52
CA PHE A 90 -15.13 5.62 -1.57
C PHE A 90 -13.63 5.31 -1.48
N ALA A 91 -13.05 5.49 -0.28
CA ALA A 91 -11.63 5.29 -0.05
C ALA A 91 -11.19 3.83 -0.29
N GLU A 92 -12.04 2.87 0.07
CA GLU A 92 -11.82 1.44 -0.15
C GLU A 92 -11.70 1.11 -1.65
N ALA A 93 -12.70 1.49 -2.45
CA ALA A 93 -12.69 1.27 -3.89
C ALA A 93 -11.57 2.05 -4.59
N PHE A 94 -11.32 3.29 -4.15
CA PHE A 94 -10.25 4.12 -4.68
C PHE A 94 -8.88 3.49 -4.43
N SER A 95 -8.60 3.01 -3.21
CA SER A 95 -7.35 2.33 -2.84
C SER A 95 -7.10 1.11 -3.73
N LEU A 96 -8.12 0.29 -3.96
CA LEU A 96 -8.02 -0.89 -4.81
C LEU A 96 -7.71 -0.52 -6.27
N ALA A 97 -8.44 0.44 -6.83
CA ALA A 97 -8.20 0.95 -8.19
C ALA A 97 -6.80 1.56 -8.32
N ALA A 98 -6.37 2.34 -7.33
CA ALA A 98 -5.05 2.98 -7.30
C ALA A 98 -3.91 1.96 -7.23
N GLN A 99 -4.08 0.85 -6.50
CA GLN A 99 -3.11 -0.24 -6.48
C GLN A 99 -2.97 -0.94 -7.84
N LEU A 100 -4.09 -1.21 -8.52
CA LEU A 100 -4.05 -1.77 -9.87
C LEU A 100 -3.41 -0.81 -10.87
N PHE A 101 -3.83 0.45 -10.85
CA PHE A 101 -3.29 1.49 -11.71
C PHE A 101 -1.79 1.68 -11.49
N PHE A 102 -1.33 1.74 -10.24
CA PHE A 102 0.09 1.75 -9.89
C PHE A 102 0.84 0.59 -10.54
N THR A 103 0.32 -0.64 -10.44
CA THR A 103 0.99 -1.81 -11.02
C THR A 103 1.10 -1.70 -12.55
N ILE A 104 0.03 -1.30 -13.23
CA ILE A 104 0.03 -1.11 -14.70
C ILE A 104 1.04 -0.02 -15.09
N GLU A 105 0.99 1.12 -14.41
CA GLU A 105 1.89 2.24 -14.62
C GLU A 105 3.35 1.80 -14.43
N ARG A 106 3.65 1.02 -13.39
CA ARG A 106 5.00 0.47 -13.15
C ARG A 106 5.44 -0.46 -14.26
N VAL A 107 4.59 -1.35 -14.76
CA VAL A 107 4.90 -2.22 -15.90
C VAL A 107 5.29 -1.37 -17.12
N LEU A 108 4.48 -0.35 -17.46
CA LEU A 108 4.76 0.56 -18.58
C LEU A 108 6.08 1.32 -18.40
N SER A 109 6.33 1.86 -17.21
CA SER A 109 7.55 2.60 -16.88
C SER A 109 8.82 1.73 -16.92
N ILE A 110 8.74 0.46 -16.52
CA ILE A 110 9.86 -0.49 -16.63
C ILE A 110 10.08 -0.91 -18.08
N GLN A 111 9.00 -1.15 -18.84
CA GLN A 111 9.10 -1.53 -20.24
C GLN A 111 9.70 -0.41 -21.08
N PHE A 112 9.23 0.83 -20.92
CA PHE A 112 9.56 1.94 -21.79
C PHE A 112 10.23 3.08 -21.03
N SER A 113 11.56 3.15 -21.06
CA SER A 113 12.34 4.11 -20.26
C SER A 113 12.02 5.60 -20.48
N LYS A 114 11.51 5.96 -21.66
CA LYS A 114 11.24 7.34 -22.08
C LYS A 114 9.75 7.66 -22.11
N ILE A 115 8.87 6.69 -21.82
CA ILE A 115 7.42 6.86 -21.94
C ILE A 115 6.90 7.96 -21.00
N GLN A 116 7.47 8.07 -19.80
CA GLN A 116 7.07 9.07 -18.81
C GLN A 116 7.19 10.53 -19.30
N ARG A 117 7.96 10.79 -20.37
CA ARG A 117 8.11 12.13 -20.96
C ARG A 117 7.12 12.40 -22.08
N THR A 118 6.45 11.38 -22.60
CA THR A 118 5.54 11.52 -23.73
C THR A 118 4.19 12.10 -23.27
N LEU A 119 3.54 12.84 -24.17
CA LEU A 119 2.17 13.31 -23.94
C LEU A 119 1.22 12.13 -23.72
N PHE A 120 1.41 11.04 -24.47
CA PHE A 120 0.64 9.81 -24.32
C PHE A 120 0.63 9.29 -22.87
N PHE A 121 1.80 9.26 -22.22
CA PHE A 121 1.86 8.79 -20.82
C PHE A 121 1.19 9.75 -19.84
N LYS A 122 1.29 11.06 -20.07
CA LYS A 122 0.58 12.07 -19.26
C LYS A 122 -0.94 11.90 -19.37
N LEU A 123 -1.44 11.67 -20.59
CA LEU A 123 -2.86 11.41 -20.83
C LEU A 123 -3.29 10.07 -20.22
N PHE A 124 -2.49 9.01 -20.38
CA PHE A 124 -2.73 7.73 -19.70
C PHE A 124 -2.81 7.90 -18.18
N PHE A 125 -1.90 8.67 -17.59
CA PHE A 125 -1.88 8.88 -16.15
C PHE A 125 -3.09 9.66 -15.65
N LEU A 126 -3.48 10.71 -16.39
CA LEU A 126 -4.70 11.47 -16.10
C LEU A 126 -5.96 10.62 -16.25
N ALA A 127 -6.05 9.82 -17.31
CA ALA A 127 -7.17 8.91 -17.53
C ALA A 127 -7.27 7.85 -16.42
N GLY A 128 -6.13 7.34 -15.93
CA GLY A 128 -6.07 6.46 -14.77
C GLY A 128 -6.64 7.09 -13.50
N PHE A 129 -6.25 8.33 -13.21
CA PHE A 129 -6.79 9.08 -12.06
C PHE A 129 -8.31 9.32 -12.18
N VAL A 130 -8.80 9.67 -13.36
CA VAL A 130 -10.25 9.81 -13.61
C VAL A 130 -10.97 8.48 -13.43
N PHE A 131 -10.38 7.38 -13.92
CA PHE A 131 -10.92 6.03 -13.77
C PHE A 131 -11.01 5.61 -12.29
N GLU A 132 -9.97 5.85 -11.49
CA GLU A 132 -9.97 5.54 -10.05
C GLU A 132 -11.13 6.23 -9.32
N ASN A 133 -11.34 7.53 -9.58
CA ASN A 133 -12.46 8.27 -9.02
C ASN A 133 -13.81 7.76 -9.53
N GLY A 134 -13.93 7.51 -10.83
CA GLY A 134 -15.15 6.96 -11.43
C GLY A 134 -15.53 5.60 -10.83
N PHE A 135 -14.57 4.70 -10.69
CA PHE A 135 -14.74 3.39 -10.06
C PHE A 135 -15.24 3.52 -8.61
N ALA A 136 -14.61 4.40 -7.82
CA ALA A 136 -15.00 4.63 -6.43
C ALA A 136 -16.40 5.23 -6.29
N ILE A 137 -16.76 6.22 -7.13
CA ILE A 137 -18.09 6.82 -7.15
C ILE A 137 -19.14 5.78 -7.56
N SER A 138 -18.86 4.97 -8.59
CA SER A 138 -19.76 3.89 -9.02
C SER A 138 -20.02 2.89 -7.90
N TYR A 139 -18.99 2.52 -7.13
CA TYR A 139 -19.14 1.64 -5.98
C TYR A 139 -20.06 2.25 -4.90
N VAL A 140 -19.77 3.48 -4.47
CA VAL A 140 -20.58 4.15 -3.45
C VAL A 140 -22.04 4.31 -3.91
N TYR A 141 -22.25 4.77 -5.15
CA TYR A 141 -23.58 4.99 -5.67
C TYR A 141 -24.40 3.69 -5.74
N THR A 142 -23.83 2.63 -6.32
CA THR A 142 -24.58 1.39 -6.54
C THR A 142 -24.71 0.54 -5.27
N ASN A 143 -23.69 0.49 -4.42
CA ASN A 143 -23.68 -0.36 -3.23
C ASN A 143 -24.25 0.32 -1.98
N VAL A 144 -23.98 1.62 -1.77
CA VAL A 144 -24.38 2.33 -0.54
C VAL A 144 -25.65 3.14 -0.74
N ILE A 145 -25.75 3.89 -1.85
CA ILE A 145 -26.90 4.78 -2.09
C ILE A 145 -28.10 3.99 -2.61
N LEU A 146 -27.91 3.17 -3.64
CA LEU A 146 -28.97 2.30 -4.18
C LEU A 146 -29.19 1.03 -3.34
N GLY A 147 -28.22 0.61 -2.53
CA GLY A 147 -28.30 -0.62 -1.73
C GLY A 147 -28.29 -1.92 -2.57
N GLY A 148 -27.81 -1.85 -3.82
CA GLY A 148 -27.78 -2.98 -4.75
C GLY A 148 -26.36 -3.48 -5.04
N TYR A 149 -26.25 -4.54 -5.85
CA TYR A 149 -24.96 -4.98 -6.41
C TYR A 149 -23.87 -5.41 -5.40
N GLY A 150 -24.20 -5.63 -4.12
CA GLY A 150 -23.22 -6.03 -3.10
C GLY A 150 -22.43 -7.29 -3.49
N LEU A 151 -23.09 -8.33 -4.01
CA LEU A 151 -22.42 -9.55 -4.50
C LEU A 151 -21.51 -9.25 -5.70
N PHE A 152 -21.95 -8.39 -6.62
CA PHE A 152 -21.16 -8.00 -7.79
C PHE A 152 -19.86 -7.29 -7.35
N TRP A 153 -19.96 -6.35 -6.39
CA TRP A 153 -18.80 -5.66 -5.86
C TRP A 153 -17.88 -6.55 -5.05
N LEU A 154 -18.45 -7.46 -4.25
CA LEU A 154 -17.68 -8.46 -3.51
C LEU A 154 -16.82 -9.30 -4.48
N VAL A 155 -17.41 -9.82 -5.56
CA VAL A 155 -16.68 -10.59 -6.59
C VAL A 155 -15.67 -9.71 -7.32
N THR A 156 -16.04 -8.49 -7.70
CA THR A 156 -15.17 -7.55 -8.41
C THR A 156 -13.93 -7.21 -7.59
N PHE A 157 -14.08 -6.96 -6.29
CA PHE A 157 -12.98 -6.66 -5.39
C PHE A 157 -12.02 -7.85 -5.28
N GLN A 158 -12.55 -9.07 -5.12
CA GLN A 158 -11.71 -10.27 -5.07
C GLN A 158 -10.94 -10.50 -6.38
N LEU A 159 -11.59 -10.33 -7.53
CA LEU A 159 -10.93 -10.45 -8.83
C LEU A 159 -9.82 -9.40 -9.00
N ALA A 160 -10.06 -8.15 -8.59
CA ALA A 160 -9.07 -7.08 -8.63
C ALA A 160 -7.86 -7.39 -7.74
N VAL A 161 -8.08 -7.88 -6.52
CA VAL A 161 -7.03 -8.30 -5.58
C VAL A 161 -6.18 -9.42 -6.18
N ILE A 162 -6.83 -10.48 -6.69
CA ILE A 162 -6.16 -11.65 -7.28
C ILE A 162 -5.42 -11.26 -8.55
N ALA A 163 -6.01 -10.43 -9.42
CA ALA A 163 -5.41 -9.99 -10.67
C ALA A 163 -4.18 -9.10 -10.44
N ASN A 164 -4.13 -8.31 -9.36
CA ASN A 164 -2.99 -7.44 -9.09
C ASN A 164 -1.69 -8.24 -8.83
N PHE A 165 -1.79 -9.41 -8.20
CA PHE A 165 -0.65 -10.27 -7.87
C PHE A 165 0.20 -10.72 -9.09
N PRO A 166 -0.36 -11.32 -10.16
CA PRO A 166 0.40 -11.68 -11.36
C PRO A 166 0.97 -10.45 -12.08
N PHE A 167 0.28 -9.30 -12.08
CA PHE A 167 0.82 -8.08 -12.67
C PHE A 167 2.06 -7.56 -11.94
N ILE A 168 2.04 -7.53 -10.60
CA ILE A 168 3.21 -7.07 -9.82
C ILE A 168 4.34 -8.11 -9.86
N TYR A 169 4.01 -9.40 -9.91
CA TYR A 169 4.98 -10.46 -10.15
C TYR A 169 5.66 -10.30 -11.52
N TYR A 170 4.87 -10.01 -12.56
CA TYR A 170 5.38 -9.71 -13.89
C TYR A 170 6.30 -8.47 -13.86
N ALA A 171 5.89 -7.37 -13.20
CA ALA A 171 6.72 -6.16 -13.02
C ALA A 171 8.07 -6.46 -12.34
N LYS A 172 8.07 -7.31 -11.30
CA LYS A 172 9.30 -7.79 -10.65
C LYS A 172 10.16 -8.62 -11.60
N ARG A 173 9.57 -9.51 -12.40
CA ARG A 173 10.31 -10.37 -13.34
C ARG A 173 10.98 -9.55 -14.44
N ILE A 174 10.26 -8.59 -15.05
CA ILE A 174 10.80 -7.75 -16.13
C ILE A 174 11.89 -6.79 -15.61
N SER A 175 11.69 -6.19 -14.43
CA SER A 175 12.73 -5.37 -13.81
C SER A 175 13.96 -6.22 -13.47
N SER A 176 13.74 -7.46 -13.00
CA SER A 176 14.83 -8.38 -12.71
C SER A 176 15.65 -8.78 -13.93
N SER A 177 14.98 -9.10 -15.03
CA SER A 177 15.65 -9.44 -16.28
C SER A 177 16.46 -8.25 -16.80
N LYS A 178 15.87 -7.05 -16.82
CA LYS A 178 16.52 -5.85 -17.34
C LYS A 178 17.68 -5.34 -16.48
N TYR A 179 17.60 -5.42 -15.15
CA TYR A 179 18.72 -4.98 -14.30
C TYR A 179 19.92 -5.93 -14.38
N LYS A 180 19.69 -7.23 -14.60
CA LYS A 180 20.75 -8.25 -14.74
C LYS A 180 21.43 -8.24 -16.10
N ALA A 181 20.84 -7.56 -17.09
CA ALA A 181 21.47 -7.39 -18.39
C ALA A 181 22.87 -6.74 -18.27
N ASN A 182 23.76 -7.11 -19.18
CA ASN A 182 25.14 -6.62 -19.20
C ASN A 182 25.19 -5.09 -19.26
N VAL A 183 26.25 -4.52 -18.69
CA VAL A 183 26.46 -3.05 -18.67
C VAL A 183 26.55 -2.46 -20.09
N THR A 184 26.89 -3.29 -21.09
CA THR A 184 26.87 -2.92 -22.50
C THR A 184 25.47 -2.58 -23.03
N THR A 185 24.42 -3.11 -22.41
CA THR A 185 23.02 -2.88 -22.83
C THR A 185 22.44 -1.58 -22.25
N TYR A 186 22.84 -1.19 -21.05
CA TYR A 186 22.26 -0.06 -20.33
C TYR A 186 23.30 0.78 -19.61
N SER A 187 23.16 2.11 -19.69
CA SER A 187 23.98 3.04 -18.91
C SER A 187 23.84 2.78 -17.40
N LEU A 188 24.89 3.09 -16.63
CA LEU A 188 24.90 2.91 -15.16
C LEU A 188 23.72 3.60 -14.48
N LYS A 189 23.37 4.81 -14.93
CA LYS A 189 22.18 5.54 -14.45
C LYS A 189 20.88 4.76 -14.69
N ARG A 190 20.74 4.14 -15.87
CA ARG A 190 19.57 3.30 -16.17
C ARG A 190 19.57 2.04 -15.32
N LYS A 191 20.71 1.40 -15.10
CA LYS A 191 20.84 0.22 -14.23
C LYS A 191 20.45 0.53 -12.79
N HIS A 192 20.88 1.67 -12.24
CA HIS A 192 20.45 2.13 -10.91
C HIS A 192 18.94 2.34 -10.83
N ASN A 193 18.33 2.99 -11.82
CA ASN A 193 16.87 3.17 -11.86
C ASN A 193 16.12 1.83 -11.96
N LEU A 194 16.62 0.89 -12.78
CA LEU A 194 16.04 -0.46 -12.90
C LEU A 194 16.15 -1.25 -11.58
N TYR A 195 17.25 -1.08 -10.85
CA TYR A 195 17.41 -1.67 -9.52
C TYR A 195 16.39 -1.08 -8.53
N ASN A 196 16.19 0.24 -8.52
CA ASN A 196 15.16 0.86 -7.68
C ASN A 196 13.76 0.36 -8.05
N PHE A 197 13.45 0.21 -9.34
CA PHE A 197 12.17 -0.38 -9.77
C PHE A 197 12.02 -1.84 -9.33
N TYR A 198 13.08 -2.62 -9.38
CA TYR A 198 13.08 -3.99 -8.88
C TYR A 198 12.80 -4.04 -7.38
N GLU A 199 13.47 -3.20 -6.58
CA GLU A 199 13.26 -3.16 -5.13
C GLU A 199 11.83 -2.73 -4.78
N ILE A 200 11.26 -1.74 -5.48
CA ILE A 200 9.85 -1.33 -5.32
C ILE A 200 8.90 -2.46 -5.72
N ALA A 201 9.10 -3.08 -6.89
CA ALA A 201 8.24 -4.17 -7.34
C ALA A 201 8.32 -5.39 -6.41
N ARG A 202 9.51 -5.65 -5.83
CA ARG A 202 9.71 -6.68 -4.81
C ARG A 202 8.94 -6.35 -3.55
N SER A 203 9.09 -5.14 -2.99
CA SER A 203 8.42 -4.75 -1.75
C SER A 203 6.90 -4.75 -1.92
N PHE A 204 6.41 -4.26 -3.07
CA PHE A 204 4.99 -4.32 -3.42
C PHE A 204 4.47 -5.73 -3.60
N LEU A 205 5.23 -6.63 -4.25
CA LEU A 205 4.80 -8.03 -4.39
C LEU A 205 4.52 -8.69 -3.03
N TYR A 206 5.38 -8.48 -2.04
CA TYR A 206 5.13 -9.02 -0.69
C TYR A 206 3.93 -8.37 -0.01
N SER A 207 3.77 -7.05 -0.17
CA SER A 207 2.62 -6.33 0.39
C SER A 207 1.31 -6.79 -0.24
N THR A 208 1.26 -6.93 -1.57
CA THR A 208 0.12 -7.46 -2.32
C THR A 208 -0.14 -8.93 -1.99
N ALA A 209 0.89 -9.74 -1.75
CA ALA A 209 0.71 -11.13 -1.32
C ALA A 209 -0.03 -11.22 0.02
N ILE A 210 0.46 -10.47 1.03
CA ILE A 210 -0.16 -10.43 2.36
C ILE A 210 -1.58 -9.87 2.27
N TYR A 211 -1.77 -8.81 1.49
CA TYR A 211 -3.09 -8.23 1.24
C TYR A 211 -4.06 -9.24 0.61
N MET A 212 -3.60 -9.99 -0.40
CA MET A 212 -4.38 -11.04 -1.05
C MET A 212 -4.75 -12.17 -0.08
N PHE A 213 -3.81 -12.66 0.74
CA PHE A 213 -4.10 -13.68 1.74
C PHE A 213 -5.12 -13.19 2.77
N ALA A 214 -4.99 -11.95 3.26
CA ALA A 214 -5.95 -11.36 4.18
C ALA A 214 -7.34 -11.25 3.53
N GLN A 215 -7.43 -10.77 2.29
CA GLN A 215 -8.70 -10.62 1.58
C GLN A 215 -9.38 -11.96 1.27
N LEU A 216 -8.61 -12.99 0.87
CA LEU A 216 -9.13 -14.34 0.68
C LEU A 216 -9.64 -14.93 1.99
N THR A 217 -8.94 -14.70 3.10
CA THR A 217 -9.38 -15.14 4.44
C THR A 217 -10.70 -14.46 4.81
N CYS A 218 -10.80 -13.13 4.68
CA CYS A 218 -12.03 -12.40 4.95
C CYS A 218 -13.18 -12.85 4.04
N PHE A 219 -12.90 -13.11 2.75
CA PHE A 219 -13.87 -13.64 1.81
C PHE A 219 -14.37 -15.01 2.22
N CYS A 220 -13.49 -15.94 2.59
CA CYS A 220 -13.87 -17.26 3.07
C CYS A 220 -14.74 -17.20 4.33
N ILE A 221 -14.43 -16.28 5.27
CA ILE A 221 -15.25 -16.06 6.47
C ILE A 221 -16.63 -15.53 6.09
N LEU A 222 -16.71 -14.48 5.26
CA LEU A 222 -17.98 -13.89 4.80
C LEU A 222 -18.82 -14.89 4.00
N TRP A 223 -18.20 -15.64 3.09
CA TRP A 223 -18.86 -16.65 2.30
C TRP A 223 -19.35 -17.82 3.16
N GLY A 224 -18.54 -18.27 4.12
CA GLY A 224 -18.95 -19.28 5.10
C GLY A 224 -20.16 -18.82 5.91
N ALA A 225 -20.18 -17.56 6.36
CA ALA A 225 -21.33 -16.97 7.06
C ALA A 225 -22.57 -16.86 6.15
N ALA A 226 -22.39 -16.62 4.85
CA ALA A 226 -23.47 -16.58 3.86
C ALA A 226 -24.12 -17.96 3.68
N VAL A 227 -23.30 -18.99 3.46
CA VAL A 227 -23.76 -20.36 3.17
C VAL A 227 -24.42 -21.00 4.39
N THR A 228 -23.93 -20.70 5.59
CA THR A 228 -24.48 -21.25 6.85
C THR A 228 -25.72 -20.50 7.37
N GLY A 229 -26.15 -19.41 6.70
CA GLY A 229 -27.27 -18.58 7.14
C GLY A 229 -26.96 -17.67 8.34
N VAL A 230 -25.72 -17.70 8.85
CA VAL A 230 -25.26 -16.85 9.98
C VAL A 230 -25.33 -15.36 9.63
N MET A 231 -25.31 -15.00 8.34
CA MET A 231 -25.49 -13.61 7.90
C MET A 231 -26.79 -12.95 8.37
N TYR A 232 -27.83 -13.72 8.68
CA TYR A 232 -29.10 -13.20 9.22
C TYR A 232 -29.20 -13.28 10.75
N SER A 233 -28.12 -13.68 11.41
CA SER A 233 -28.07 -13.81 12.87
C SER A 233 -27.39 -12.61 13.51
N VAL A 234 -27.71 -12.35 14.78
CA VAL A 234 -27.03 -11.35 15.63
C VAL A 234 -25.51 -11.59 15.71
N GLU A 235 -25.05 -12.82 15.46
CA GLU A 235 -23.62 -13.17 15.42
C GLU A 235 -22.91 -12.56 14.19
N PHE A 236 -23.63 -12.14 13.15
CA PHE A 236 -23.02 -11.53 11.96
C PHE A 236 -22.21 -10.28 12.32
N HIS A 237 -22.74 -9.40 13.17
CA HIS A 237 -22.04 -8.18 13.59
C HIS A 237 -20.71 -8.48 14.30
N ARG A 238 -20.64 -9.60 15.03
CA ARG A 238 -19.42 -10.07 15.69
C ARG A 238 -18.39 -10.60 14.70
N TRP A 239 -18.82 -11.38 13.70
CA TRP A 239 -17.94 -11.85 12.62
C TRP A 239 -17.42 -10.69 11.78
N PHE A 240 -18.31 -9.74 11.45
CA PHE A 240 -17.96 -8.53 10.72
C PHE A 240 -16.91 -7.70 11.47
N PHE A 241 -17.07 -7.55 12.78
CA PHE A 241 -16.10 -6.88 13.64
C PHE A 241 -14.70 -7.54 13.58
N VAL A 242 -14.62 -8.88 13.60
CA VAL A 242 -13.35 -9.61 13.43
C VAL A 242 -12.74 -9.38 12.05
N ILE A 243 -13.57 -9.38 11.00
CA ILE A 243 -13.12 -9.10 9.62
C ILE A 243 -12.56 -7.67 9.51
N SER A 244 -13.23 -6.69 10.10
CA SER A 244 -12.73 -5.31 10.13
C SER A 244 -11.38 -5.19 10.83
N LEU A 245 -11.18 -5.92 11.93
CA LEU A 245 -9.88 -5.95 12.62
C LEU A 245 -8.77 -6.48 11.69
N ILE A 246 -9.04 -7.53 10.90
CA ILE A 246 -8.09 -8.07 9.92
C ILE A 246 -7.79 -7.03 8.83
N TRP A 247 -8.80 -6.35 8.31
CA TRP A 247 -8.62 -5.30 7.31
C TRP A 247 -7.78 -4.14 7.84
N ASN A 248 -8.08 -3.63 9.03
CA ASN A 248 -7.37 -2.49 9.61
C ASN A 248 -5.93 -2.84 10.03
N ALA A 249 -5.69 -4.05 10.53
CA ALA A 249 -4.34 -4.55 10.76
C ALA A 249 -3.53 -4.62 9.44
N ASN A 250 -4.15 -5.08 8.36
CA ASN A 250 -3.51 -5.17 7.04
C ASN A 250 -3.17 -3.78 6.46
N LEU A 251 -4.06 -2.80 6.62
CA LEU A 251 -3.78 -1.39 6.29
C LEU A 251 -2.60 -0.84 7.11
N ALA A 252 -2.56 -1.11 8.41
CA ALA A 252 -1.48 -0.64 9.27
C ALA A 252 -0.12 -1.27 8.92
N ILE A 253 -0.10 -2.54 8.52
CA ILE A 253 1.13 -3.29 8.20
C ILE A 253 1.66 -2.96 6.80
N PHE A 254 0.79 -2.60 5.85
CA PHE A 254 1.16 -2.27 4.46
C PHE A 254 2.39 -1.35 4.32
N PRO A 255 2.44 -0.14 4.92
CA PRO A 255 3.59 0.76 4.77
C PRO A 255 4.88 0.15 5.34
N TRP A 256 4.80 -0.66 6.40
CA TRP A 256 5.96 -1.32 6.99
C TRP A 256 6.53 -2.40 6.08
N ILE A 257 5.68 -3.23 5.47
CA ILE A 257 6.15 -4.24 4.50
C ILE A 257 6.91 -3.54 3.36
N VAL A 258 6.34 -2.47 2.81
CA VAL A 258 6.95 -1.73 1.71
C VAL A 258 8.30 -1.14 2.13
N MET A 259 8.40 -0.50 3.31
CA MET A 259 9.63 0.14 3.78
C MET A 259 10.71 -0.85 4.23
N LEU A 260 10.35 -1.92 4.95
CA LEU A 260 11.32 -2.87 5.53
C LEU A 260 11.95 -3.78 4.48
N ILE A 261 11.21 -4.11 3.43
CA ILE A 261 11.72 -4.94 2.33
C ILE A 261 12.60 -4.12 1.39
N HIS A 262 12.24 -2.87 1.13
CA HIS A 262 13.02 -2.00 0.26
C HIS A 262 14.32 -1.55 0.95
N ARG A 263 15.48 -2.03 0.47
CA ARG A 263 16.77 -1.85 1.17
C ARG A 263 17.08 -0.39 1.54
N SER A 264 16.97 0.52 0.58
CA SER A 264 17.24 1.96 0.80
C SER A 264 16.33 2.60 1.86
N GLN A 265 15.06 2.15 1.94
CA GLN A 265 14.11 2.67 2.92
C GLN A 265 14.38 2.10 4.30
N ARG A 266 14.69 0.81 4.39
CA ARG A 266 15.15 0.19 5.64
C ARG A 266 16.37 0.89 6.22
N GLU A 267 17.36 1.24 5.40
CA GLU A 267 18.54 1.98 5.86
C GLU A 267 18.22 3.41 6.32
N ARG A 268 17.25 4.09 5.69
CA ARG A 268 16.76 5.41 6.14
C ARG A 268 15.98 5.30 7.44
N LEU A 269 15.14 4.29 7.56
CA LEU A 269 14.39 3.98 8.77
C LEU A 269 15.36 3.71 9.93
N ASN A 270 16.37 2.86 9.73
CA ASN A 270 17.40 2.58 10.74
C ASN A 270 18.14 3.85 11.17
N ARG A 271 18.45 4.76 10.23
CA ARG A 271 19.05 6.06 10.55
C ARG A 271 18.13 6.92 11.43
N LEU A 272 16.84 6.99 11.11
CA LEU A 272 15.87 7.73 11.93
C LEU A 272 15.69 7.11 13.32
N TRP A 273 15.57 5.80 13.40
CA TRP A 273 15.50 5.08 14.67
C TRP A 273 16.74 5.32 15.51
N SER A 274 17.94 5.26 14.92
CA SER A 274 19.19 5.56 15.64
C SER A 274 19.25 7.01 16.13
N GLN A 275 18.69 7.97 15.39
CA GLN A 275 18.63 9.38 15.83
C GLN A 275 17.66 9.58 17.01
N ILE A 276 16.57 8.81 17.07
CA ILE A 276 15.56 8.90 18.13
C ILE A 276 16.05 8.21 19.41
N PHE A 277 16.63 7.01 19.29
CA PHE A 277 16.97 6.17 20.45
C PHE A 277 18.43 6.26 20.88
N THR A 278 19.33 6.73 20.00
CA THR A 278 20.75 6.81 20.29
C THR A 278 21.21 8.26 20.13
N LYS A 279 21.61 8.93 21.21
CA LYS A 279 22.22 10.29 21.17
C LYS A 279 23.55 10.37 20.39
N SER A 280 23.92 9.32 19.65
CA SER A 280 25.15 9.28 18.86
C SER A 280 24.87 9.86 17.47
N LYS A 281 25.65 10.89 17.09
CA LYS A 281 25.79 11.29 15.69
C LYS A 281 26.21 10.05 14.89
N VAL A 282 25.31 9.48 14.11
CA VAL A 282 25.67 8.46 13.13
C VAL A 282 26.52 9.15 12.06
N SER A 283 27.81 8.85 12.07
CA SER A 283 28.75 9.20 10.99
C SER A 283 28.12 8.85 9.65
N SER A 284 28.16 9.78 8.70
CA SER A 284 27.66 9.61 7.33
C SER A 284 28.54 8.65 6.55
N LYS A 285 28.43 7.36 6.88
CA LYS A 285 29.09 6.27 6.17
C LYS A 285 28.39 6.09 4.82
N ILE A 286 29.05 6.47 3.73
CA ILE A 286 28.56 6.22 2.36
C ILE A 286 28.75 4.73 2.09
N LEU A 287 27.76 4.03 1.54
CA LEU A 287 27.85 2.59 1.24
C LEU A 287 27.91 2.38 -0.28
N GLY A 288 28.84 1.54 -0.73
CA GLY A 288 28.95 1.12 -2.13
C GLY A 288 27.82 0.17 -2.55
N MET A 289 27.70 -0.11 -3.85
CA MET A 289 26.66 -1.02 -4.39
C MET A 289 26.74 -2.45 -3.83
N ASN A 290 27.90 -2.85 -3.31
CA ASN A 290 28.14 -4.11 -2.61
C ASN A 290 27.71 -4.10 -1.12
N GLY A 291 27.27 -2.96 -0.59
CA GLY A 291 26.93 -2.80 0.83
C GLY A 291 28.11 -2.64 1.77
N LYS A 292 29.33 -2.47 1.24
CA LYS A 292 30.51 -2.13 2.05
C LYS A 292 30.66 -0.60 2.13
N GLU A 293 31.20 -0.12 3.23
CA GLU A 293 31.45 1.30 3.47
C GLU A 293 32.44 1.85 2.44
N LEU A 294 32.01 2.84 1.64
CA LEU A 294 32.87 3.67 0.82
C LEU A 294 33.67 4.56 1.76
N VAL A 295 34.97 4.29 1.84
CA VAL A 295 35.96 5.17 2.49
C VAL A 295 35.75 6.57 1.94
N THR A 296 35.46 7.54 2.81
CA THR A 296 35.01 8.91 2.45
C THR A 296 36.09 9.77 1.79
N THR A 297 37.30 9.26 1.66
CA THR A 297 38.39 9.84 0.87
C THR A 297 39.08 8.72 0.10
N PRO A 298 38.45 8.15 -0.95
CA PRO A 298 39.20 7.32 -1.86
C PRO A 298 40.11 8.25 -2.64
N THR A 299 41.41 7.94 -2.70
CA THR A 299 42.22 8.50 -3.79
C THR A 299 41.57 8.09 -5.12
N GLN A 300 41.78 8.84 -6.21
CA GLN A 300 41.27 8.42 -7.54
C GLN A 300 41.65 6.96 -7.84
N PHE A 301 42.83 6.54 -7.38
CA PHE A 301 43.33 5.17 -7.44
C PHE A 301 42.46 4.16 -6.68
N ASP A 302 42.02 4.47 -5.46
CA ASP A 302 41.13 3.58 -4.68
C ASP A 302 39.76 3.41 -5.33
N TYR A 303 39.22 4.48 -5.92
CA TYR A 303 37.95 4.42 -6.65
C TYR A 303 38.08 3.54 -7.91
N PHE A 304 39.16 3.68 -8.68
CA PHE A 304 39.43 2.84 -9.84
C PHE A 304 39.69 1.38 -9.46
N ASN A 305 40.43 1.10 -8.38
CA ASN A 305 40.63 -0.26 -7.89
C ASN A 305 39.33 -0.91 -7.39
N GLN A 306 38.45 -0.16 -6.73
CA GLN A 306 37.14 -0.67 -6.34
C GLN A 306 36.25 -0.94 -7.56
N LEU A 307 36.31 -0.10 -8.59
CA LEU A 307 35.64 -0.36 -9.87
C LEU A 307 36.18 -1.61 -10.56
N GLN A 308 37.50 -1.78 -10.62
CA GLN A 308 38.14 -2.93 -11.25
C GLN A 308 37.80 -4.24 -10.51
N ARG A 309 37.89 -4.28 -9.18
CA ARG A 309 37.47 -5.44 -8.37
C ARG A 309 35.97 -5.73 -8.42
N ALA A 310 35.14 -4.75 -8.78
CA ALA A 310 33.71 -4.96 -8.97
C ALA A 310 33.36 -5.46 -10.38
N TRP A 311 34.34 -5.48 -11.28
CA TRP A 311 34.21 -5.91 -12.68
C TRP A 311 34.88 -7.27 -12.95
N GLU A 312 35.79 -7.72 -12.09
CA GLU A 312 36.24 -9.12 -11.98
C GLU A 312 35.21 -9.99 -11.24
#